data_AF-A0A9W9DEH6-F1
#
_entry.id   AF-A0A9W9DEH6-F1
#
_cell.length_a   1.000
_cell.length_b   1.000
_cell.length_c   1.000
_cell.angle_alpha   90.00
_cell.angle_beta   90.00
_cell.angle_gamma   90.00
#
_symmetry.space_group_name_H-M   'P 1'
#
loop_
_entity.id
_entity.type
_entity.pdbx_description
1 polymer ?
#
loop_
_entity_poly.entity_id
_entity_poly.type
_entity_poly.pdbx_seq_one_letter_code
_entity_poly.pdbx_strand_id
1 'polypeptide(L)'
;MSTKSLDHKGITGIDGYLEPDVPNIIKHYDLFRQWKDTIQEHEGRYNNFTKGYLKFGLNVGTNRQVVYREWAPNAQEANLIGDFNKWSRSSHPMVKNDFGVWEIIIPPTSTGECAIPHDSKIKISMVTPSGQHIKRLPTWIKCVTHDLSVSPVYDARFWNPPESQKYKIKNARAPQPRDAKIYEAHVGISTSEGRVGMYKEFTQNILPRIKKLGYNIIQMMAIMEHAYHASFGYQVTSFFAASSRYSSPEDLKELIDTTHGMGLNVLLDIVHSHA
;
A
#
# COMPACT_ATOMS: atom_id res chain seq x y z
N MET A 1 -15.30 9.18 23.83
CA MET A 1 -16.75 9.39 23.93
C MET A 1 -17.42 8.41 22.99
N SER A 2 -18.42 7.66 23.46
CA SER A 2 -19.20 6.75 22.62
C SER A 2 -19.85 7.55 21.47
N THR A 3 -19.93 6.93 20.30
CA THR A 3 -20.52 7.56 19.11
C THR A 3 -22.03 7.73 19.33
N LYS A 4 -22.53 8.96 19.29
CA LYS A 4 -23.97 9.25 19.44
C LYS A 4 -24.77 8.45 18.41
N SER A 5 -25.95 7.98 18.81
CA SER A 5 -26.92 7.36 17.89
C SER A 5 -27.36 8.36 16.82
N LEU A 6 -27.79 7.83 15.68
CA LEU A 6 -28.32 8.64 14.60
C LEU A 6 -29.76 9.03 14.93
N ASP A 7 -30.07 10.32 14.82
CA ASP A 7 -31.42 10.84 15.03
C ASP A 7 -32.22 10.74 13.72
N HIS A 8 -33.46 10.26 13.82
CA HIS A 8 -34.42 10.19 12.72
C HIS A 8 -34.54 11.53 11.98
N LYS A 9 -34.69 12.63 12.74
CA LYS A 9 -34.82 13.98 12.17
C LYS A 9 -33.58 14.45 11.42
N GLY A 10 -32.41 13.90 11.75
CA GLY A 10 -31.16 14.20 11.05
C GLY A 10 -31.09 13.59 9.65
N ILE A 11 -31.84 12.51 9.40
CA ILE A 11 -31.90 11.84 8.10
C ILE A 11 -32.99 12.50 7.24
N THR A 12 -34.21 12.57 7.77
CA THR A 12 -35.39 13.02 7.02
C THR A 12 -35.44 14.53 6.85
N GLY A 13 -34.71 15.28 7.68
CA GLY A 13 -34.47 16.71 7.48
C GLY A 13 -33.57 17.04 6.29
N ILE A 14 -32.78 16.07 5.79
CA ILE A 14 -31.98 16.22 4.56
C ILE A 14 -32.80 15.75 3.36
N ASP A 15 -33.40 14.57 3.45
CA ASP A 15 -34.27 14.01 2.40
C ASP A 15 -35.44 13.23 3.03
N GLY A 16 -36.65 13.78 2.89
CA GLY A 16 -37.87 13.19 3.42
C GLY A 16 -38.27 11.87 2.76
N TYR A 17 -37.78 11.57 1.55
CA TYR A 17 -38.07 10.29 0.88
C TYR A 17 -37.41 9.09 1.56
N LEU A 18 -36.45 9.32 2.45
CA LEU A 18 -35.77 8.27 3.20
C LEU A 18 -36.61 7.75 4.39
N GLU A 19 -37.76 8.35 4.70
CA GLU A 19 -38.63 7.95 5.82
C GLU A 19 -38.89 6.43 5.90
N PRO A 20 -39.23 5.72 4.81
CA PRO A 20 -39.46 4.28 4.86
C PRO A 20 -38.21 3.46 5.22
N ASP A 21 -37.02 3.98 4.92
CA ASP A 21 -35.72 3.31 5.10
C ASP A 21 -34.98 3.73 6.37
N VAL A 22 -35.48 4.69 7.14
CA VAL A 22 -34.85 5.15 8.38
C VAL A 22 -34.49 3.99 9.33
N PRO A 23 -35.35 2.98 9.56
CA PRO A 23 -34.98 1.85 10.42
C PRO A 23 -33.73 1.11 9.94
N ASN A 24 -33.58 0.92 8.62
CA ASN A 24 -32.42 0.26 8.02
C ASN A 24 -31.15 1.13 8.13
N ILE A 25 -31.28 2.44 7.90
CA ILE A 25 -30.17 3.39 8.02
C ILE A 25 -29.65 3.44 9.47
N ILE A 26 -30.56 3.49 10.45
CA ILE A 26 -30.21 3.44 11.88
C ILE A 26 -29.49 2.12 12.19
N LYS A 27 -30.03 0.99 11.72
CA LYS A 27 -29.40 -0.33 11.92
C LYS A 27 -27.97 -0.39 11.35
N HIS A 28 -27.75 0.14 10.14
CA HIS A 28 -26.41 0.18 9.53
C HIS A 28 -25.46 1.09 10.31
N TYR A 29 -25.96 2.24 10.79
CA TYR A 29 -25.17 3.14 11.61
C TYR A 29 -24.81 2.51 12.97
N ASP A 30 -25.72 1.75 13.57
CA ASP A 30 -25.48 1.02 14.81
C ASP A 30 -24.41 -0.05 14.66
N LEU A 31 -24.43 -0.78 13.53
CA LEU A 31 -23.36 -1.71 13.19
C LEU A 31 -22.01 -1.00 13.02
N PHE A 32 -21.99 0.16 12.36
CA PHE A 32 -20.79 1.00 12.28
C PHE A 32 -20.30 1.41 13.67
N ARG A 33 -21.19 1.86 14.55
CA ARG A 33 -20.84 2.26 15.93
C ARG A 33 -20.25 1.09 16.71
N GLN A 34 -20.87 -0.08 16.62
CA GLN A 34 -20.36 -1.29 17.26
C GLN A 34 -18.91 -1.57 16.84
N TRP A 35 -18.63 -1.66 15.53
CA TRP A 35 -17.27 -1.92 15.05
C TRP A 35 -16.28 -0.81 15.39
N LYS A 36 -16.72 0.45 15.34
CA LYS A 36 -15.90 1.59 15.78
C LYS A 36 -15.48 1.45 17.24
N ASP A 37 -16.43 1.11 18.11
CA ASP A 37 -16.19 0.99 19.54
C ASP A 37 -15.32 -0.26 19.83
N THR A 38 -15.54 -1.38 19.13
CA THR A 38 -14.68 -2.58 19.17
C THR A 38 -13.22 -2.25 18.78
N ILE A 39 -12.99 -1.53 17.68
CA ILE A 39 -11.64 -1.11 17.27
C ILE A 39 -11.04 -0.15 18.31
N GLN A 40 -11.84 0.73 18.89
CA GLN A 40 -11.35 1.64 19.92
C GLN A 40 -10.89 0.89 21.17
N GLU A 41 -11.67 -0.09 21.61
CA GLU A 41 -11.40 -0.92 22.79
C GLU A 41 -10.16 -1.79 22.61
N HIS A 42 -10.03 -2.49 21.48
CA HIS A 42 -8.98 -3.49 21.30
C HIS A 42 -7.72 -2.97 20.62
N GLU A 43 -7.79 -1.88 19.84
CA GLU A 43 -6.66 -1.40 19.02
C GLU A 43 -6.24 0.04 19.37
N GLY A 44 -6.86 0.65 20.39
CA GLY A 44 -6.46 1.98 20.85
C GLY A 44 -6.82 3.11 19.89
N ARG A 45 -7.99 2.99 19.22
CA ARG A 45 -8.60 3.91 18.22
C ARG A 45 -8.12 3.68 16.78
N TYR A 46 -8.89 4.19 15.81
CA TYR A 46 -8.62 4.07 14.37
C TYR A 46 -7.20 4.45 13.94
N ASN A 47 -6.61 5.49 14.52
CA ASN A 47 -5.27 5.95 14.14
C ASN A 47 -4.19 4.89 14.42
N ASN A 48 -4.37 4.07 15.46
CA ASN A 48 -3.44 2.99 15.78
C ASN A 48 -3.71 1.77 14.91
N PHE A 49 -4.98 1.41 14.73
CA PHE A 49 -5.41 0.29 13.88
C PHE A 49 -4.95 0.45 12.42
N THR A 50 -5.11 1.65 11.86
CA THR A 50 -4.75 1.96 10.45
C THR A 50 -3.24 2.04 10.20
N LYS A 51 -2.41 1.99 11.25
CA LYS A 51 -0.95 1.91 11.16
C LYS A 51 -0.44 0.46 11.12
N GLY A 52 -1.28 -0.49 10.68
CA GLY A 52 -0.93 -1.89 10.49
C GLY A 52 0.36 -2.09 9.67
N TYR A 53 0.62 -1.23 8.69
CA TYR A 53 1.85 -1.27 7.86
C TYR A 53 3.16 -1.00 8.64
N LEU A 54 3.09 -0.46 9.86
CA LEU A 54 4.24 -0.32 10.77
C LEU A 54 4.47 -1.58 11.63
N LYS A 55 3.48 -2.49 11.66
CA LYS A 55 3.53 -3.76 12.39
C LYS A 55 3.74 -4.95 11.44
N PHE A 56 2.94 -5.02 10.37
CA PHE A 56 2.95 -6.05 9.35
C PHE A 56 3.88 -5.72 8.17
N GLY A 57 4.26 -6.75 7.43
CA GLY A 57 5.30 -6.64 6.42
C GLY A 57 6.68 -6.49 7.05
N LEU A 58 7.66 -6.03 6.25
CA LEU A 58 9.04 -5.88 6.69
C LEU A 58 9.27 -4.46 7.22
N ASN A 59 9.63 -4.38 8.49
CA ASN A 59 9.90 -3.14 9.19
C ASN A 59 11.31 -3.15 9.78
N VAL A 60 12.08 -2.11 9.50
CA VAL A 60 13.45 -1.95 10.01
C VAL A 60 13.41 -1.16 11.31
N GLY A 61 13.89 -1.76 12.39
CA GLY A 61 14.00 -1.12 13.70
C GLY A 61 15.15 -0.10 13.77
N THR A 62 15.19 0.69 14.85
CA THR A 62 16.26 1.69 15.09
C THR A 62 17.65 1.05 15.25
N ASN A 63 17.70 -0.18 15.76
CA ASN A 63 18.91 -1.02 15.83
C ASN A 63 19.18 -1.80 14.53
N ARG A 64 18.50 -1.46 13.42
CA ARG A 64 18.62 -2.07 12.07
C ARG A 64 18.20 -3.54 11.98
N GLN A 65 17.60 -4.10 13.02
CA GLN A 65 16.93 -5.41 12.93
C GLN A 65 15.73 -5.32 11.98
N VAL A 66 15.40 -6.40 11.29
CA VAL A 66 14.19 -6.50 10.47
C VAL A 66 13.17 -7.32 11.22
N VAL A 67 12.00 -6.73 11.49
CA VAL A 67 10.83 -7.47 11.97
C VAL A 67 9.92 -7.72 10.77
N TYR A 68 9.65 -8.98 10.49
CA TYR A 68 8.67 -9.38 9.47
C TYR A 68 7.47 -10.03 10.15
N ARG A 69 6.26 -9.55 9.83
CA ARG A 69 5.01 -10.19 10.22
C ARG A 69 4.08 -10.43 9.04
N GLU A 70 3.43 -11.59 9.03
CA GLU A 70 2.46 -12.01 8.02
C GLU A 70 1.27 -12.69 8.69
N TRP A 71 0.05 -12.37 8.25
CA TRP A 71 -1.14 -13.08 8.73
C TRP A 71 -1.44 -14.24 7.79
N ALA A 72 -1.20 -15.46 8.26
CA ALA A 72 -1.42 -16.68 7.49
C ALA A 72 -1.91 -17.80 8.44
N PRO A 73 -3.16 -17.71 8.94
CA PRO A 73 -3.65 -18.56 10.02
C PRO A 73 -3.74 -20.03 9.62
N ASN A 74 -3.86 -20.35 8.33
CA ASN A 74 -3.95 -21.72 7.85
C ASN A 74 -2.59 -22.34 7.49
N ALA A 75 -1.49 -21.57 7.50
CA ALA A 75 -0.16 -22.16 7.35
C ALA A 75 0.18 -23.00 8.59
N GLN A 76 0.81 -24.15 8.37
CA GLN A 76 1.36 -25.00 9.42
C GLN A 76 2.80 -24.65 9.75
N GLU A 77 3.56 -24.21 8.74
CA GLU A 77 4.92 -23.70 8.87
C GLU A 77 5.07 -22.44 8.00
N ALA A 78 5.91 -21.51 8.44
CA ALA A 78 6.30 -20.34 7.64
C ALA A 78 7.79 -20.01 7.84
N ASN A 79 8.46 -19.66 6.75
CA ASN A 79 9.86 -19.25 6.72
C ASN A 79 10.01 -18.01 5.82
N LEU A 80 10.78 -17.02 6.25
CA LEU A 80 11.18 -15.93 5.36
C LEU A 80 12.34 -16.39 4.48
N ILE A 81 12.21 -16.26 3.17
CA ILE A 81 13.22 -16.70 2.20
C ILE A 81 13.60 -15.57 1.27
N GLY A 82 14.82 -15.57 0.75
CA GLY A 82 15.25 -14.59 -0.23
C GLY A 82 16.72 -14.69 -0.56
N ASP A 83 17.24 -13.71 -1.30
CA ASP A 83 18.65 -13.68 -1.70
C ASP A 83 19.57 -13.68 -0.47
N PHE A 84 19.18 -12.96 0.58
CA PHE A 84 19.94 -12.83 1.84
C PHE A 84 20.24 -14.16 2.55
N ASN A 85 19.41 -15.20 2.32
CA ASN A 85 19.58 -16.52 2.92
C ASN A 85 19.69 -17.63 1.87
N LYS A 86 20.06 -17.29 0.63
CA LYS A 86 20.19 -18.21 -0.51
C LYS A 86 18.92 -19.03 -0.75
N TRP A 87 17.75 -18.43 -0.52
CA TRP A 87 16.43 -19.05 -0.69
C TRP A 87 16.20 -20.31 0.15
N SER A 88 16.91 -20.45 1.27
CA SER A 88 16.76 -21.60 2.18
C SER A 88 15.39 -21.58 2.86
N ARG A 89 14.72 -22.74 2.87
CA ARG A 89 13.37 -22.91 3.45
C ARG A 89 13.37 -23.27 4.93
N SER A 90 14.52 -23.30 5.58
CA SER A 90 14.66 -23.77 6.97
C SER A 90 15.53 -22.86 7.84
N SER A 91 16.25 -21.90 7.26
CA SER A 91 17.19 -21.08 8.03
C SER A 91 16.54 -19.94 8.80
N HIS A 92 15.32 -19.53 8.44
CA HIS A 92 14.61 -18.38 9.01
C HIS A 92 13.15 -18.74 9.31
N PRO A 93 12.90 -19.70 10.22
CA PRO A 93 11.56 -20.07 10.63
C PRO A 93 10.89 -18.92 11.37
N MET A 94 9.59 -18.76 11.14
CA MET A 94 8.75 -17.77 11.81
C MET A 94 7.99 -18.44 12.97
N VAL A 95 7.58 -17.64 13.96
CA VAL A 95 6.77 -18.09 15.10
C VAL A 95 5.34 -17.60 14.93
N LYS A 96 4.36 -18.51 15.05
CA LYS A 96 2.93 -18.21 14.94
C LYS A 96 2.33 -17.89 16.32
N ASN A 97 1.55 -16.83 16.42
CA ASN A 97 0.76 -16.53 17.62
C ASN A 97 -0.67 -17.10 17.53
N ASP A 98 -1.46 -16.90 18.59
CA ASP A 98 -2.82 -17.44 18.72
C ASP A 98 -3.82 -16.90 17.68
N PHE A 99 -3.52 -15.76 17.04
CA PHE A 99 -4.33 -15.17 15.96
C PHE A 99 -3.88 -15.58 14.56
N GLY A 100 -2.87 -16.45 14.44
CA GLY A 100 -2.32 -16.89 13.18
C GLY A 100 -1.41 -15.88 12.49
N VAL A 101 -0.88 -14.91 13.23
CA VAL A 101 0.18 -14.01 12.77
C VAL A 101 1.52 -14.69 12.98
N TRP A 102 2.29 -14.81 11.91
CA TRP A 102 3.66 -15.29 11.91
C TRP A 102 4.62 -14.12 12.08
N GLU A 103 5.64 -14.27 12.92
CA GLU A 103 6.68 -13.26 13.17
C GLU A 103 8.08 -13.87 13.07
N ILE A 104 9.03 -13.08 12.54
CA ILE A 104 10.46 -13.30 12.72
C ILE A 104 11.16 -11.96 12.96
N ILE A 105 12.16 -11.98 13.84
CA ILE A 105 13.09 -10.87 14.06
C ILE A 105 14.45 -11.31 13.53
N ILE A 106 14.96 -10.59 12.54
CA ILE A 106 16.27 -10.83 11.94
C ILE A 106 17.23 -9.77 12.49
N PRO A 107 18.24 -10.17 13.28
CA PRO A 107 19.21 -9.21 13.82
C PRO A 107 20.02 -8.57 12.69
N PRO A 108 20.62 -7.40 12.93
CA PRO A 108 21.62 -6.87 12.01
C PRO A 108 22.80 -7.85 11.84
N THR A 109 23.59 -7.64 10.79
CA THR A 109 24.86 -8.34 10.59
C THR A 109 25.84 -8.05 11.74
N SER A 110 26.94 -8.80 11.83
CA SER A 110 28.01 -8.56 12.81
C SER A 110 28.65 -7.16 12.67
N THR A 111 28.56 -6.54 11.49
CA THR A 111 29.00 -5.16 11.22
C THR A 111 27.95 -4.11 11.58
N GLY A 112 26.78 -4.52 12.10
CA GLY A 112 25.70 -3.64 12.48
C GLY A 112 24.87 -3.13 11.29
N GLU A 113 24.93 -3.79 10.13
CA GLU A 113 24.13 -3.43 8.96
C GLU A 113 22.82 -4.22 8.90
N CYS A 114 21.86 -3.77 8.11
CA CYS A 114 20.62 -4.51 7.93
C CYS A 114 20.92 -5.85 7.22
N ALA A 115 20.49 -6.97 7.81
CA ALA A 115 20.81 -8.30 7.29
C ALA A 115 20.13 -8.64 5.95
N ILE A 116 19.06 -7.94 5.59
CA ILE A 116 18.43 -8.04 4.28
C ILE A 116 18.90 -6.83 3.45
N PRO A 117 19.70 -7.02 2.39
CA PRO A 117 20.15 -5.92 1.55
C PRO A 117 18.98 -5.21 0.87
N HIS A 118 19.05 -3.88 0.76
CA HIS A 118 18.11 -3.10 -0.03
C HIS A 118 17.99 -3.68 -1.45
N ASP A 119 16.75 -3.75 -1.94
CA ASP A 119 16.42 -4.21 -3.28
C ASP A 119 16.88 -5.65 -3.55
N SER A 120 17.00 -6.48 -2.50
CA SER A 120 17.11 -7.93 -2.64
C SER A 120 15.73 -8.59 -2.77
N LYS A 121 15.67 -9.74 -3.45
CA LYS A 121 14.44 -10.51 -3.61
C LYS A 121 14.10 -11.25 -2.33
N ILE A 122 12.81 -11.28 -2.00
CA ILE A 122 12.26 -12.02 -0.86
C ILE A 122 10.93 -12.71 -1.21
N LYS A 123 10.57 -13.77 -0.48
CA LYS A 123 9.25 -14.40 -0.45
C LYS A 123 8.99 -14.97 0.95
N ILE A 124 7.74 -15.28 1.25
CA ILE A 124 7.41 -16.18 2.34
C ILE A 124 7.22 -17.59 1.79
N SER A 125 7.91 -18.58 2.39
CA SER A 125 7.69 -20.00 2.14
C SER A 125 6.77 -20.55 3.22
N MET A 126 5.72 -21.26 2.84
CA MET A 126 4.76 -21.84 3.78
C MET A 126 4.47 -23.30 3.45
N VAL A 127 4.04 -24.05 4.46
CA VAL A 127 3.45 -25.39 4.32
C VAL A 127 1.96 -25.29 4.61
N THR A 128 1.13 -25.73 3.67
CA THR A 128 -0.33 -25.75 3.80
C THR A 128 -0.80 -26.93 4.67
N PRO A 129 -2.08 -26.98 5.08
CA PRO A 129 -2.62 -28.15 5.81
C PRO A 129 -2.54 -29.47 5.05
N SER A 130 -2.46 -29.43 3.72
CA SER A 130 -2.26 -30.60 2.86
C SER A 130 -0.79 -31.04 2.73
N GLY A 131 0.14 -30.37 3.43
CA GLY A 131 1.58 -30.61 3.31
C GLY A 131 2.21 -30.00 2.06
N GLN A 132 1.48 -29.19 1.28
CA GLN A 132 2.02 -28.56 0.09
C GLN A 132 2.95 -27.40 0.48
N HIS A 133 4.14 -27.38 -0.10
CA HIS A 133 5.01 -26.20 -0.03
C HIS A 133 4.58 -25.14 -1.04
N ILE A 134 4.31 -23.94 -0.55
CA ILE A 134 3.97 -22.78 -1.38
C ILE A 134 4.91 -21.62 -1.10
N LYS A 135 5.10 -20.77 -2.12
CA LYS A 135 5.79 -19.48 -1.99
C LYS A 135 4.83 -18.37 -2.37
N ARG A 136 4.83 -17.27 -1.62
CA ARG A 136 4.01 -16.09 -1.88
C ARG A 136 4.83 -14.82 -1.71
N LEU A 137 4.39 -13.75 -2.36
CA LEU A 137 4.87 -12.41 -2.04
C LEU A 137 4.31 -12.01 -0.66
N PRO A 138 5.06 -11.31 0.20
CA PRO A 138 4.50 -10.77 1.44
C PRO A 138 3.32 -9.84 1.14
N THR A 139 2.21 -9.96 1.87
CA THR A 139 0.98 -9.19 1.60
C THR A 139 1.21 -7.68 1.69
N TRP A 140 2.10 -7.27 2.60
CA TRP A 140 2.42 -5.89 2.94
C TRP A 140 3.69 -5.37 2.24
N ILE A 141 4.09 -6.01 1.14
CA ILE A 141 5.28 -5.61 0.39
C ILE A 141 5.13 -4.21 -0.23
N LYS A 142 6.19 -3.41 -0.18
CA LYS A 142 6.20 -2.01 -0.68
C LYS A 142 6.68 -1.87 -2.12
N CYS A 143 7.36 -2.89 -2.64
CA CYS A 143 7.92 -2.91 -3.97
C CYS A 143 7.96 -4.36 -4.47
N VAL A 144 7.50 -4.57 -5.69
CA VAL A 144 7.69 -5.82 -6.41
C VAL A 144 8.21 -5.47 -7.79
N THR A 145 8.94 -6.36 -8.44
CA THR A 145 9.40 -6.15 -9.82
C THR A 145 9.22 -7.43 -10.61
N HIS A 146 9.22 -7.31 -11.94
CA HIS A 146 9.28 -8.46 -12.83
C HIS A 146 10.28 -8.16 -13.93
N ASP A 147 10.89 -9.22 -14.46
CA ASP A 147 11.79 -9.15 -15.60
C ASP A 147 11.25 -10.08 -16.66
N LEU A 148 10.60 -9.51 -17.69
CA LEU A 148 9.98 -10.28 -18.77
C LEU A 148 10.99 -11.09 -19.58
N SER A 149 12.28 -10.78 -19.52
CA SER A 149 13.32 -11.60 -20.15
C SER A 149 13.58 -12.90 -19.41
N VAL A 150 13.18 -12.97 -18.13
CA VAL A 150 13.39 -14.14 -17.25
C VAL A 150 12.07 -14.85 -16.94
N SER A 151 11.05 -14.11 -16.51
CA SER A 151 9.76 -14.67 -16.08
C SER A 151 8.68 -13.60 -16.02
N PRO A 152 7.43 -13.93 -16.39
CA PRO A 152 6.28 -13.04 -16.17
C PRO A 152 5.89 -12.92 -14.69
N VAL A 153 6.46 -13.75 -13.81
CA VAL A 153 6.13 -13.76 -12.38
C VAL A 153 6.88 -12.67 -11.64
N TYR A 154 6.17 -11.95 -10.78
CA TYR A 154 6.75 -10.92 -9.93
C TYR A 154 7.57 -11.49 -8.77
N ASP A 155 8.59 -10.74 -8.38
CA ASP A 155 9.38 -10.93 -7.17
C ASP A 155 9.19 -9.74 -6.22
N ALA A 156 9.06 -10.02 -4.92
CA ALA A 156 9.03 -8.99 -3.91
C ALA A 156 10.44 -8.46 -3.63
N ARG A 157 10.57 -7.13 -3.51
CA ARG A 157 11.83 -6.44 -3.30
C ARG A 157 11.84 -5.81 -1.92
N PHE A 158 12.90 -6.05 -1.15
CA PHE A 158 13.05 -5.41 0.15
C PHE A 158 13.38 -3.92 -0.01
N TRP A 159 12.35 -3.07 0.08
CA TRP A 159 12.50 -1.63 -0.13
C TRP A 159 12.93 -0.90 1.15
N ASN A 160 14.25 -0.84 1.37
CA ASN A 160 14.90 -0.07 2.43
C ASN A 160 16.07 0.75 1.86
N PRO A 161 15.82 1.74 0.98
CA PRO A 161 16.89 2.49 0.33
C PRO A 161 17.81 3.16 1.35
N PRO A 162 19.12 3.27 1.07
CA PRO A 162 20.05 4.03 1.91
C PRO A 162 19.62 5.50 1.98
N GLU A 163 20.10 6.22 3.02
CA GLU A 163 19.70 7.61 3.27
C GLU A 163 19.99 8.55 2.08
N SER A 164 21.02 8.26 1.29
CA SER A 164 21.37 9.01 0.07
C SER A 164 20.38 8.83 -1.08
N GLN A 165 19.59 7.75 -1.08
CA GLN A 165 18.61 7.42 -2.13
C GLN A 165 17.17 7.65 -1.70
N LYS A 166 16.91 7.90 -0.41
CA LYS A 166 15.58 8.24 0.09
C LYS A 166 15.16 9.62 -0.39
N TYR A 167 13.98 9.69 -1.00
CA TYR A 167 13.38 10.98 -1.33
C TYR A 167 12.96 11.71 -0.05
N LYS A 168 13.32 12.99 0.04
CA LYS A 168 12.95 13.89 1.14
C LYS A 168 11.89 14.85 0.64
N ILE A 169 10.70 14.80 1.24
CA ILE A 169 9.59 15.70 0.95
C ILE A 169 10.01 17.14 1.26
N LYS A 170 9.82 18.04 0.30
CA LYS A 170 10.26 19.45 0.34
C LYS A 170 9.09 20.41 0.45
N ASN A 171 7.91 20.02 -0.05
CA ASN A 171 6.74 20.90 -0.14
C ASN A 171 5.66 20.49 0.86
N ALA A 172 4.95 21.49 1.39
CA ALA A 172 3.71 21.25 2.12
C ALA A 172 2.62 20.78 1.15
N ARG A 173 1.64 20.03 1.67
CA ARG A 173 0.44 19.67 0.90
C ARG A 173 -0.25 20.95 0.40
N ALA A 174 -0.71 20.93 -0.85
CA ALA A 174 -1.52 22.01 -1.40
C ALA A 174 -2.79 22.21 -0.55
N PRO A 175 -3.27 23.46 -0.40
CA PRO A 175 -4.51 23.72 0.34
C PRO A 175 -5.69 23.03 -0.35
N GLN A 176 -6.72 22.69 0.43
CA GLN A 176 -7.95 22.13 -0.11
C GLN A 176 -8.59 23.15 -1.07
N PRO A 177 -8.86 22.78 -2.33
CA PRO A 177 -9.43 23.71 -3.29
C PRO A 177 -10.91 23.95 -2.97
N ARG A 178 -11.41 25.14 -3.32
CA ARG A 178 -12.84 25.49 -3.19
C ARG A 178 -13.72 24.63 -4.10
N ASP A 179 -13.29 24.47 -5.35
CA ASP A 179 -14.00 23.71 -6.38
C ASP A 179 -13.06 22.66 -6.97
N ALA A 180 -13.58 21.49 -7.34
CA ALA A 180 -12.78 20.40 -7.89
C ALA A 180 -12.68 20.52 -9.42
N LYS A 181 -11.45 20.72 -9.93
CA LYS A 181 -11.10 20.62 -11.35
C LYS A 181 -10.06 19.52 -11.49
N ILE A 182 -10.55 18.32 -11.79
CA ILE A 182 -9.78 17.06 -11.74
C ILE A 182 -9.23 16.74 -13.13
N TYR A 183 -7.91 16.54 -13.22
CA TYR A 183 -7.27 15.91 -14.35
C TYR A 183 -7.04 14.44 -14.02
N GLU A 184 -7.80 13.53 -14.63
CA GLU A 184 -7.58 12.09 -14.48
C GLU A 184 -6.41 11.64 -15.35
N ALA A 185 -5.51 10.84 -14.78
CA ALA A 185 -4.24 10.51 -15.40
C ALA A 185 -3.80 9.07 -15.11
N HIS A 186 -3.13 8.49 -16.11
CA HIS A 186 -2.42 7.23 -16.01
C HIS A 186 -0.97 7.42 -16.48
N VAL A 187 -0.01 7.21 -15.59
CA VAL A 187 1.42 7.49 -15.82
C VAL A 187 1.99 6.70 -17.01
N GLY A 188 1.67 5.41 -17.11
CA GLY A 188 2.24 4.54 -18.13
C GLY A 188 1.88 4.91 -19.58
N ILE A 189 0.82 5.70 -19.82
CA ILE A 189 0.38 6.09 -21.17
C ILE A 189 0.55 7.60 -21.42
N SER A 190 1.26 8.30 -20.54
CA SER A 190 1.42 9.75 -20.60
C SER A 190 2.63 10.20 -21.44
N THR A 191 3.14 9.33 -22.31
CA THR A 191 4.22 9.64 -23.26
C THR A 191 3.71 9.47 -24.68
N SER A 192 4.30 10.19 -25.64
CA SER A 192 4.00 10.03 -27.06
C SER A 192 4.67 8.80 -27.68
N GLU A 193 5.61 8.18 -26.97
CA GLU A 193 6.32 6.99 -27.42
C GLU A 193 5.50 5.71 -27.15
N GLY A 194 5.65 4.69 -28.01
CA GLY A 194 5.00 3.38 -27.86
C GLY A 194 5.62 2.51 -26.76
N ARG A 195 5.77 3.05 -25.55
CA ARG A 195 6.31 2.38 -24.36
C ARG A 195 5.62 2.87 -23.09
N VAL A 196 5.89 2.21 -21.98
CA VAL A 196 5.43 2.66 -20.67
C VAL A 196 6.18 3.93 -20.25
N GLY A 197 5.43 4.98 -19.93
CA GLY A 197 5.94 6.22 -19.34
C GLY A 197 6.34 6.08 -17.87
N MET A 198 7.30 6.89 -17.44
CA MET A 198 7.88 6.86 -16.09
C MET A 198 7.34 7.99 -15.21
N TYR A 199 7.37 7.81 -13.88
CA TYR A 199 6.98 8.85 -12.91
C TYR A 199 7.74 10.16 -13.13
N LYS A 200 9.06 10.11 -13.37
CA LYS A 200 9.87 11.31 -13.62
C LYS A 200 9.46 12.06 -14.89
N GLU A 201 9.10 11.32 -15.94
CA GLU A 201 8.63 11.93 -17.19
C GLU A 201 7.28 12.60 -16.99
N PHE A 202 6.38 11.98 -16.22
CA PHE A 202 5.12 12.60 -15.85
C PHE A 202 5.35 13.89 -15.04
N THR A 203 6.24 13.84 -14.06
CA THR A 203 6.63 15.00 -13.24
C THR A 203 7.13 16.16 -14.10
N GLN A 204 8.04 15.87 -15.04
CA GLN A 204 8.70 16.90 -15.85
C GLN A 204 7.80 17.44 -16.98
N ASN A 205 7.07 16.56 -17.65
CA ASN A 205 6.42 16.90 -18.92
C ASN A 205 4.91 17.11 -18.78
N ILE A 206 4.27 16.45 -17.83
CA ILE A 206 2.80 16.43 -17.71
C ILE A 206 2.30 17.38 -16.64
N LEU A 207 2.94 17.45 -15.47
CA LEU A 207 2.52 18.39 -14.42
C LEU A 207 2.47 19.86 -14.89
N PRO A 208 3.46 20.39 -15.65
CA PRO A 208 3.39 21.77 -16.15
C PRO A 208 2.18 22.00 -17.06
N ARG A 209 1.83 21.01 -17.88
CA ARG A 209 0.66 21.07 -18.76
C ARG A 209 -0.64 21.10 -17.95
N ILE A 210 -0.80 20.19 -16.98
CA ILE A 210 -1.98 20.14 -16.10
C ILE A 210 -2.17 21.48 -15.39
N LYS A 211 -1.09 22.04 -14.82
CA LYS A 211 -1.13 23.34 -14.16
C LYS A 211 -1.52 24.46 -15.11
N LYS A 212 -0.93 24.51 -16.31
CA LYS A 212 -1.23 25.53 -17.33
C LYS A 212 -2.69 25.50 -17.79
N LEU A 213 -3.28 24.31 -17.87
CA LEU A 213 -4.70 24.13 -18.22
C LEU A 213 -5.65 24.54 -17.09
N GLY A 214 -5.15 24.86 -15.89
CA GLY A 214 -5.94 25.41 -14.80
C GLY A 214 -6.65 24.37 -13.92
N TYR A 215 -6.28 23.10 -14.02
CA TYR A 215 -6.70 22.05 -13.08
C TYR A 215 -6.07 22.28 -11.70
N ASN A 216 -6.70 21.73 -10.65
CA ASN A 216 -6.24 21.87 -9.27
C ASN A 216 -6.15 20.55 -8.49
N ILE A 217 -6.64 19.46 -9.08
CA ILE A 217 -6.54 18.10 -8.55
C ILE A 217 -6.08 17.18 -9.69
N ILE A 218 -5.22 16.22 -9.40
CA ILE A 218 -4.90 15.10 -10.28
C ILE A 218 -5.47 13.82 -9.66
N GLN A 219 -6.30 13.09 -10.41
CA GLN A 219 -6.71 11.73 -10.05
C GLN A 219 -5.69 10.76 -10.68
N MET A 220 -4.92 10.07 -9.85
CA MET A 220 -3.88 9.16 -10.29
C MET A 220 -4.36 7.72 -10.30
N MET A 221 -4.51 7.17 -11.50
CA MET A 221 -4.92 5.79 -11.74
C MET A 221 -3.72 4.84 -11.76
N ALA A 222 -4.00 3.55 -11.57
CA ALA A 222 -3.05 2.46 -11.76
C ALA A 222 -1.74 2.57 -10.94
N ILE A 223 -1.79 3.20 -9.77
CA ILE A 223 -0.64 3.35 -8.87
C ILE A 223 -0.44 2.11 -7.99
N MET A 224 -1.53 1.50 -7.49
CA MET A 224 -1.44 0.20 -6.81
C MET A 224 -0.96 -0.85 -7.80
N GLU A 225 0.02 -1.66 -7.41
CA GLU A 225 0.63 -2.62 -8.32
C GLU A 225 -0.36 -3.68 -8.81
N HIS A 226 -0.33 -3.94 -10.10
CA HIS A 226 -1.25 -4.80 -10.83
C HIS A 226 -0.46 -5.57 -11.90
N ALA A 227 -0.51 -6.90 -11.89
CA ALA A 227 0.32 -7.69 -12.82
C ALA A 227 -0.14 -7.56 -14.29
N TYR A 228 -1.44 -7.37 -14.55
CA TYR A 228 -1.99 -7.27 -15.90
C TYR A 228 -2.12 -5.81 -16.33
N HIS A 229 -1.20 -5.30 -17.15
CA HIS A 229 -1.16 -3.88 -17.49
C HIS A 229 -2.44 -3.36 -18.17
N ALA A 230 -3.05 -4.19 -19.03
CA ALA A 230 -4.30 -3.84 -19.71
C ALA A 230 -5.53 -3.86 -18.78
N SER A 231 -5.38 -4.19 -17.49
CA SER A 231 -6.43 -3.97 -16.50
C SER A 231 -6.61 -2.49 -16.16
N PHE A 232 -5.74 -1.61 -16.65
CA PHE A 232 -5.75 -0.18 -16.33
C PHE A 232 -5.64 0.12 -14.82
N GLY A 233 -4.97 -0.76 -14.07
CA GLY A 233 -4.85 -0.68 -12.61
C GLY A 233 -5.92 -1.41 -11.81
N TYR A 234 -6.99 -1.92 -12.44
CA TYR A 234 -8.12 -2.50 -11.71
C TYR A 234 -7.90 -3.92 -11.18
N GLN A 235 -6.90 -4.67 -11.64
CA GLN A 235 -6.58 -6.02 -11.13
C GLN A 235 -5.36 -5.96 -10.21
N VAL A 236 -5.55 -5.42 -9.00
CA VAL A 236 -4.47 -5.19 -8.04
C VAL A 236 -3.94 -6.51 -7.48
N THR A 237 -2.61 -6.67 -7.49
CA THR A 237 -1.93 -7.86 -6.96
C THR A 237 -1.17 -7.60 -5.67
N SER A 238 -0.66 -6.37 -5.47
CA SER A 238 0.13 -5.99 -4.29
C SER A 238 -0.32 -4.63 -3.77
N PHE A 239 -1.27 -4.63 -2.84
CA PHE A 239 -2.01 -3.44 -2.37
C PHE A 239 -1.14 -2.33 -1.77
N PHE A 240 0.02 -2.67 -1.22
CA PHE A 240 0.96 -1.72 -0.61
C PHE A 240 2.14 -1.33 -1.51
N ALA A 241 2.22 -1.91 -2.71
CA ALA A 241 3.29 -1.63 -3.65
C ALA A 241 2.86 -0.57 -4.66
N ALA A 242 3.71 0.44 -4.86
CA ALA A 242 3.60 1.31 -6.01
C ALA A 242 3.98 0.51 -7.27
N SER A 243 3.21 0.69 -8.36
CA SER A 243 3.45 0.01 -9.63
C SER A 243 4.88 0.26 -10.12
N SER A 244 5.65 -0.82 -10.19
CA SER A 244 7.08 -0.81 -10.55
C SER A 244 7.32 -0.53 -12.03
N ARG A 245 6.29 -0.63 -12.86
CA ARG A 245 6.36 -0.33 -14.30
C ARG A 245 6.78 1.10 -14.58
N TYR A 246 6.45 2.02 -13.69
CA TYR A 246 6.67 3.46 -13.92
C TYR A 246 7.96 3.97 -13.27
N SER A 247 8.73 3.10 -12.62
CA SER A 247 9.94 3.34 -11.80
C SER A 247 9.73 3.10 -10.29
N SER A 248 10.58 3.68 -9.44
CA SER A 248 10.69 3.34 -8.02
C SER A 248 9.63 4.02 -7.14
N PRO A 249 9.34 3.49 -5.94
CA PRO A 249 8.54 4.21 -4.93
C PRO A 249 9.07 5.61 -4.57
N GLU A 250 10.38 5.87 -4.71
CA GLU A 250 10.96 7.19 -4.44
C GLU A 250 10.59 8.21 -5.52
N ASP A 251 10.49 7.76 -6.77
CA ASP A 251 10.08 8.64 -7.88
C ASP A 251 8.58 9.00 -7.80
N LEU A 252 7.74 8.09 -7.28
CA LEU A 252 6.36 8.41 -6.95
C LEU A 252 6.29 9.48 -5.85
N LYS A 253 7.12 9.38 -4.79
CA LYS A 253 7.18 10.44 -3.75
C LYS A 253 7.58 11.78 -4.36
N GLU A 254 8.56 11.80 -5.26
CA GLU A 254 8.98 13.01 -5.97
C GLU A 254 7.86 13.62 -6.81
N LEU A 255 7.12 12.79 -7.54
CA LEU A 255 5.98 13.22 -8.32
C LEU A 255 4.90 13.87 -7.44
N ILE A 256 4.54 13.23 -6.31
CA ILE A 256 3.50 13.75 -5.41
C ILE A 256 3.96 15.05 -4.75
N ASP A 257 5.21 15.10 -4.28
CA ASP A 257 5.78 16.29 -3.64
C ASP A 257 5.87 17.47 -4.62
N THR A 258 6.31 17.21 -5.86
CA THR A 258 6.36 18.23 -6.91
C THR A 258 4.97 18.73 -7.28
N THR A 259 3.98 17.83 -7.35
CA THR A 259 2.58 18.20 -7.58
C THR A 259 2.07 19.16 -6.50
N HIS A 260 2.36 18.88 -5.22
CA HIS A 260 2.04 19.79 -4.13
C HIS A 260 2.79 21.12 -4.21
N GLY A 261 4.08 21.11 -4.55
CA GLY A 261 4.86 22.33 -4.78
C GLY A 261 4.31 23.22 -5.90
N MET A 262 3.56 22.64 -6.85
CA MET A 262 2.84 23.36 -7.89
C MET A 262 1.44 23.85 -7.47
N GLY A 263 1.06 23.64 -6.20
CA GLY A 263 -0.26 23.99 -5.68
C GLY A 263 -1.39 23.12 -6.24
N LEU A 264 -1.07 21.89 -6.64
CA LEU A 264 -2.03 20.89 -7.11
C LEU A 264 -2.21 19.83 -6.02
N ASN A 265 -3.43 19.33 -5.85
CA ASN A 265 -3.70 18.18 -4.99
C ASN A 265 -3.65 16.88 -5.80
N VAL A 266 -3.38 15.77 -5.13
CA VAL A 266 -3.44 14.43 -5.73
C VAL A 266 -4.43 13.56 -4.99
N LEU A 267 -5.22 12.82 -5.76
CA LEU A 267 -6.08 11.74 -5.30
C LEU A 267 -5.56 10.43 -5.88
N LEU A 268 -5.69 9.35 -5.11
CA LEU A 268 -5.31 8.00 -5.52
C LEU A 268 -6.57 7.22 -5.88
N ASP A 269 -6.52 6.48 -6.98
CA ASP A 269 -7.53 5.48 -7.31
C ASP A 269 -7.36 4.26 -6.38
N ILE A 270 -8.30 4.06 -5.47
CA ILE A 270 -8.27 2.97 -4.47
C ILE A 270 -9.16 1.83 -4.95
N VAL A 271 -8.55 0.71 -5.29
CA VAL A 271 -9.26 -0.51 -5.70
C VAL A 271 -9.36 -1.47 -4.51
N HIS A 272 -10.39 -1.30 -3.69
CA HIS A 272 -10.73 -2.21 -2.58
C HIS A 272 -12.04 -2.97 -2.84
N SER A 273 -12.52 -2.98 -4.09
CA SER A 273 -13.73 -3.68 -4.48
C SER A 273 -13.51 -5.19 -4.74
N HIS A 274 -12.28 -5.58 -5.08
CA HIS A 274 -11.87 -6.97 -5.36
C HIS A 274 -10.34 -7.13 -5.30
N ALA A 275 -9.86 -8.36 -5.47
CA ALA A 275 -8.46 -8.77 -5.61
C ALA A 275 -8.36 -9.99 -6.53
#